data_AF-A0A258JK45-F1
#
_entry.id   AF-A0A258JK45-F1
#
_cell.length_a   1.000
_cell.length_b   1.000
_cell.length_c   1.000
_cell.angle_alpha   90.00
_cell.angle_beta   90.00
_cell.angle_gamma   90.00
#
_symmetry.space_group_name_H-M   'P 1'
#
loop_
_entity.id
_entity.type
_entity.pdbx_description
1 polymer ?
#
loop_
_entity_poly.entity_id
_entity_poly.type
_entity_poly.pdbx_seq_one_letter_code
_entity_poly.pdbx_strand_id
1 'polypeptide(L)'
;QREFFGDADAADAYETALTRLRNLGARLVEIDFAPFAETARLLYEGPWVAERWIVAEDLLTRDPEAVHPVTRTITEAGAKPTAADAFRALYRLQALRAAVRPVLAGLDAIVVPTAPTAYTLEAVLADPIRLNSRLGTYTNFVNLLDLCGTAVPVAISPAGVPYGVTFLAPAGADGAVAAIARAFAADTGLPVAASGETLALPPLSAPADPGRLNVCVFGAHLSGLPLNGELQAFGGRFVASVTTAPAYGMFLLDGEIQRPGITRLEKNGAALAGEVWSLPLEGIGRLLATIPAPLGLGSVELSDGTRVAGFLAEAAAVAGRPDITAAGGFRAYLADQTG
;
A
#
# COMPACT_ATOMS: atom_id res chain seq x y z
N GLN A 1 -13.81 21.49 -1.60
CA GLN A 1 -15.08 21.80 -2.31
C GLN A 1 -15.77 20.47 -2.55
N ARG A 2 -16.96 20.25 -1.96
CA ARG A 2 -17.73 19.01 -2.11
C ARG A 2 -18.98 19.34 -2.92
N GLU A 3 -19.16 18.69 -4.06
CA GLU A 3 -20.29 18.87 -4.98
C GLU A 3 -21.05 17.55 -5.12
N PHE A 4 -22.37 17.64 -4.99
CA PHE A 4 -23.32 16.50 -5.05
C PHE A 4 -24.54 16.81 -5.91
N PHE A 5 -24.60 17.99 -6.53
CA PHE A 5 -25.67 18.43 -7.44
C PHE A 5 -27.09 18.35 -6.84
N GLY A 6 -27.20 18.54 -5.52
CA GLY A 6 -28.46 18.48 -4.77
C GLY A 6 -28.85 17.09 -4.26
N ASP A 7 -28.00 16.07 -4.46
CA ASP A 7 -28.22 14.71 -3.97
C ASP A 7 -27.80 14.58 -2.49
N ALA A 8 -28.79 14.62 -1.60
CA ALA A 8 -28.56 14.52 -0.16
C ALA A 8 -28.07 13.11 0.26
N ASP A 9 -28.56 12.06 -0.38
CA ASP A 9 -28.14 10.68 -0.07
C ASP A 9 -26.66 10.48 -0.40
N ALA A 10 -26.18 11.04 -1.52
CA ALA A 10 -24.77 10.99 -1.90
C ALA A 10 -23.88 11.75 -0.90
N ALA A 11 -24.34 12.91 -0.42
CA ALA A 11 -23.63 13.69 0.59
C ALA A 11 -23.55 12.95 1.93
N ASP A 12 -24.67 12.41 2.40
CA ASP A 12 -24.77 11.65 3.66
C ASP A 12 -23.93 10.37 3.61
N ALA A 13 -23.92 9.68 2.45
CA ALA A 13 -23.04 8.54 2.23
C ALA A 13 -21.56 8.94 2.33
N TYR A 14 -21.15 10.09 1.77
CA TYR A 14 -19.77 10.53 1.90
C TYR A 14 -19.40 10.87 3.35
N GLU A 15 -20.26 11.55 4.11
CA GLU A 15 -20.03 11.80 5.54
C GLU A 15 -19.96 10.50 6.36
N THR A 16 -20.78 9.51 6.02
CA THR A 16 -20.71 8.17 6.61
C THR A 16 -19.35 7.53 6.35
N ALA A 17 -18.81 7.66 5.14
CA ALA A 17 -17.47 7.16 4.80
C ALA A 17 -16.37 7.86 5.62
N LEU A 18 -16.42 9.18 5.75
CA LEU A 18 -15.44 9.93 6.55
C LEU A 18 -15.49 9.53 8.03
N THR A 19 -16.69 9.32 8.57
CA THR A 19 -16.87 8.85 9.96
C THR A 19 -16.30 7.46 10.15
N ARG A 20 -16.60 6.53 9.24
CA ARG A 20 -16.03 5.17 9.24
C ARG A 20 -14.51 5.19 9.23
N LEU A 21 -13.89 6.00 8.38
CA LEU A 21 -12.43 6.13 8.31
C LEU A 21 -11.82 6.59 9.64
N ARG A 22 -12.44 7.56 10.33
CA ARG A 22 -11.99 7.99 11.66
C ARG A 22 -12.07 6.85 12.68
N ASN A 23 -13.15 6.08 12.66
CA ASN A 23 -13.33 4.93 13.57
C ASN A 23 -12.32 3.81 13.31
N LEU A 24 -11.91 3.64 12.05
CA LEU A 24 -10.83 2.72 11.65
C LEU A 24 -9.43 3.27 11.96
N GLY A 25 -9.32 4.44 12.59
CA GLY A 25 -8.06 5.04 13.03
C GLY A 25 -7.37 5.95 12.00
N ALA A 26 -8.02 6.26 10.87
CA ALA A 26 -7.46 7.15 9.87
C ALA A 26 -7.45 8.62 10.35
N ARG A 27 -6.34 9.31 10.10
CA ARG A 27 -6.24 10.77 10.28
C ARG A 27 -6.67 11.47 9.00
N LEU A 28 -7.85 12.07 9.02
CA LEU A 28 -8.37 12.82 7.87
C LEU A 28 -7.76 14.23 7.82
N VAL A 29 -7.31 14.62 6.64
CA VAL A 29 -6.78 15.96 6.34
C VAL A 29 -7.56 16.50 5.15
N GLU A 30 -8.11 17.70 5.28
CA GLU A 30 -8.72 18.38 4.14
C GLU A 30 -7.65 18.97 3.23
N ILE A 31 -7.85 18.82 1.93
CA ILE A 31 -6.95 19.35 0.90
C ILE A 31 -7.68 20.36 0.02
N ASP A 32 -6.92 21.30 -0.53
CA ASP A 32 -7.41 22.10 -1.64
C ASP A 32 -7.55 21.21 -2.89
N PHE A 33 -8.79 21.01 -3.31
CA PHE A 33 -9.14 20.17 -4.44
C PHE A 33 -9.10 20.93 -5.78
N ALA A 34 -8.89 22.24 -5.78
CA ALA A 34 -8.97 23.06 -7.00
C ALA A 34 -8.02 22.59 -8.13
N PRO A 35 -6.74 22.21 -7.87
CA PRO A 35 -5.85 21.71 -8.94
C PRO A 35 -6.31 20.37 -9.54
N PHE A 36 -6.92 19.51 -8.73
CA PHE A 36 -7.48 18.23 -9.18
C PHE A 36 -8.72 18.47 -10.04
N ALA A 37 -9.64 19.32 -9.57
CA ALA A 37 -10.83 19.70 -10.32
C ALA A 37 -10.51 20.42 -11.64
N GLU A 38 -9.47 21.24 -11.67
CA GLU A 38 -8.99 21.84 -12.92
C GLU A 38 -8.43 20.78 -13.88
N THR A 39 -7.66 19.81 -13.38
CA THR A 39 -7.17 18.70 -14.19
C THR A 39 -8.32 17.88 -14.78
N ALA A 40 -9.38 17.65 -14.00
CA ALA A 40 -10.59 16.96 -14.47
C ALA A 40 -11.30 17.71 -15.60
N ARG A 41 -11.40 19.05 -15.50
CA ARG A 41 -11.96 19.90 -16.56
C ARG A 41 -11.10 19.89 -17.82
N LEU A 42 -9.78 19.90 -17.64
CA LEU A 42 -8.81 19.86 -18.72
C LEU A 42 -8.99 18.62 -19.62
N LEU A 43 -9.50 17.49 -19.10
CA LEU A 43 -9.85 16.32 -19.91
C LEU A 43 -11.02 16.57 -20.89
N TYR A 44 -12.04 17.34 -20.49
CA TYR A 44 -13.24 17.60 -21.29
C TYR A 44 -13.14 18.87 -22.13
N GLU A 45 -12.59 19.93 -21.56
CA GLU A 45 -12.41 21.24 -22.21
C GLU A 45 -11.13 21.29 -23.06
N GLY A 46 -10.19 20.39 -22.79
CA GLY A 46 -8.94 20.28 -23.50
C GLY A 46 -8.97 19.33 -24.70
N PRO A 47 -7.81 19.16 -25.36
CA PRO A 47 -7.71 18.49 -26.65
C PRO A 47 -7.67 16.96 -26.58
N TRP A 48 -7.81 16.34 -25.40
CA TRP A 48 -7.74 14.86 -25.26
C TRP A 48 -8.83 14.11 -26.02
N VAL A 49 -9.96 14.76 -26.33
CA VAL A 49 -10.97 14.16 -27.20
C VAL A 49 -10.44 13.86 -28.61
N ALA A 50 -9.35 14.52 -29.03
CA ALA A 50 -8.65 14.20 -30.27
C ALA A 50 -8.09 12.76 -30.28
N GLU A 51 -7.74 12.18 -29.14
CA GLU A 51 -7.32 10.76 -29.08
C GLU A 51 -8.46 9.82 -29.49
N ARG A 52 -9.71 10.15 -29.11
CA ARG A 52 -10.90 9.39 -29.53
C ARG A 52 -11.15 9.56 -31.02
N TRP A 53 -10.99 10.78 -31.55
CA TRP A 53 -11.10 11.06 -32.98
C TRP A 53 -10.11 10.23 -33.80
N ILE A 54 -8.82 10.25 -33.43
CA ILE A 54 -7.76 9.52 -34.15
C ILE A 54 -8.10 8.03 -34.31
N VAL A 55 -8.73 7.42 -33.30
CA VAL A 55 -9.13 6.00 -33.34
C VAL A 55 -10.40 5.79 -34.17
N ALA A 56 -11.36 6.72 -34.11
CA ALA A 56 -12.68 6.56 -34.69
C ALA A 56 -12.87 7.19 -36.07
N GLU A 57 -11.91 7.98 -36.56
CA GLU A 57 -12.01 8.81 -37.77
C GLU A 57 -12.45 8.03 -39.02
N ASP A 58 -11.88 6.85 -39.27
CA ASP A 58 -12.24 6.03 -40.43
C ASP A 58 -13.72 5.60 -40.39
N LEU A 59 -14.19 5.11 -39.24
CA LEU A 59 -15.58 4.71 -39.07
C LEU A 59 -16.52 5.92 -39.15
N LEU A 60 -16.17 7.03 -38.51
CA LEU A 60 -16.97 8.25 -38.52
C LEU A 60 -17.07 8.87 -39.92
N THR A 61 -16.04 8.71 -40.74
CA THR A 61 -16.03 9.20 -42.13
C THR A 61 -16.82 8.28 -43.05
N ARG A 62 -16.67 6.97 -42.89
CA ARG A 62 -17.27 5.96 -43.79
C ARG A 62 -18.73 5.67 -43.47
N ASP A 63 -19.09 5.59 -42.19
CA ASP A 63 -20.42 5.20 -41.71
C ASP A 63 -20.73 5.86 -40.35
N PRO A 64 -21.00 7.18 -40.32
CA PRO A 64 -21.25 7.91 -39.08
C PRO A 64 -22.49 7.44 -38.32
N GLU A 65 -23.49 6.86 -39.00
CA GLU A 65 -24.72 6.37 -38.38
C GLU A 65 -24.51 5.04 -37.63
N ALA A 66 -23.39 4.34 -37.86
CA ALA A 66 -22.99 3.19 -37.05
C ALA A 66 -22.56 3.56 -35.62
N VAL A 67 -22.33 4.85 -35.34
CA VAL A 67 -21.91 5.35 -34.02
C VAL A 67 -23.09 6.01 -33.31
N HIS A 68 -23.31 5.65 -32.04
CA HIS A 68 -24.38 6.24 -31.23
C HIS A 68 -24.32 7.78 -31.26
N PRO A 69 -25.45 8.50 -31.46
CA PRO A 69 -25.45 9.94 -31.78
C PRO A 69 -24.70 10.82 -30.77
N VAL A 70 -24.82 10.52 -29.47
CA VAL A 70 -24.10 11.26 -28.41
C VAL A 70 -22.59 11.02 -28.48
N THR A 71 -22.17 9.77 -28.68
CA THR A 71 -20.77 9.39 -28.79
C THR A 71 -20.14 10.01 -30.03
N ARG A 72 -20.86 10.01 -31.16
CA ARG A 72 -20.46 10.69 -32.38
C ARG A 72 -20.25 12.18 -32.15
N THR A 73 -21.26 12.86 -31.61
CA THR A 73 -21.20 14.32 -31.33
C THR A 73 -19.99 14.70 -30.50
N ILE A 74 -19.67 13.92 -29.46
CA ILE A 74 -18.49 14.17 -28.61
C ILE A 74 -17.20 13.89 -29.39
N THR A 75 -17.12 12.78 -30.10
CA THR A 75 -15.88 12.32 -30.75
C THR A 75 -15.49 13.21 -31.93
N GLU A 76 -16.46 13.67 -32.74
CA GLU A 76 -16.25 14.59 -33.86
C GLU A 76 -15.67 15.94 -33.41
N ALA A 77 -15.96 16.38 -32.19
CA ALA A 77 -15.35 17.58 -31.63
C ALA A 77 -13.82 17.45 -31.53
N GLY A 78 -13.28 16.23 -31.48
CA GLY A 78 -11.85 15.93 -31.45
C GLY A 78 -11.10 16.24 -32.75
N ALA A 79 -11.78 16.49 -33.87
CA ALA A 79 -11.14 16.93 -35.11
C ALA A 79 -10.73 18.42 -35.10
N LYS A 80 -11.25 19.20 -34.14
CA LYS A 80 -11.12 20.67 -34.11
C LYS A 80 -9.84 21.21 -33.44
N PRO A 81 -9.35 20.64 -32.32
CA PRO A 81 -8.21 21.20 -31.63
C PRO A 81 -6.94 21.21 -32.48
N THR A 82 -6.15 22.27 -32.37
CA THR A 82 -4.88 22.38 -33.09
C THR A 82 -3.73 21.74 -32.30
N ALA A 83 -2.60 21.50 -32.96
CA ALA A 83 -1.37 21.11 -32.26
C ALA A 83 -0.96 22.14 -31.19
N ALA A 84 -1.19 23.44 -31.43
CA ALA A 84 -0.91 24.48 -30.44
C ALA A 84 -1.79 24.32 -29.19
N ASP A 85 -3.06 23.95 -29.35
CA ASP A 85 -3.97 23.69 -28.22
C ASP A 85 -3.53 22.45 -27.43
N ALA A 86 -3.11 21.39 -28.14
CA ALA A 86 -2.50 20.20 -27.54
C ALA A 86 -1.29 20.55 -26.66
N PHE A 87 -0.32 21.30 -27.18
CA PHE A 87 0.86 21.68 -26.41
C PHE A 87 0.52 22.60 -25.22
N ARG A 88 -0.38 23.58 -25.39
CA ARG A 88 -0.82 24.44 -24.26
C ARG A 88 -1.45 23.61 -23.14
N ALA A 89 -2.31 22.66 -23.49
CA ALA A 89 -2.96 21.79 -22.52
C ALA A 89 -1.97 20.88 -21.81
N LEU A 90 -0.98 20.33 -22.54
CA LEU A 90 0.11 19.54 -21.95
C LEU A 90 0.94 20.38 -20.97
N TYR A 91 1.30 21.61 -21.31
CA TYR A 91 2.02 22.51 -20.40
C TYR A 91 1.21 22.83 -19.15
N ARG A 92 -0.10 23.07 -19.30
CA ARG A 92 -0.97 23.28 -18.15
C ARG A 92 -1.05 22.05 -17.27
N LEU A 93 -1.17 20.86 -17.86
CA LEU A 93 -1.16 19.60 -17.11
C LEU A 93 0.15 19.41 -16.32
N GLN A 94 1.31 19.75 -16.88
CA GLN A 94 2.58 19.67 -16.16
C GLN A 94 2.64 20.64 -14.97
N ALA A 95 2.12 21.86 -15.13
CA ALA A 95 2.00 22.81 -14.03
C ALA A 95 1.09 22.29 -12.91
N LEU A 96 -0.06 21.69 -13.27
CA LEU A 96 -0.98 21.07 -12.31
C LEU A 96 -0.36 19.88 -11.60
N ARG A 97 0.35 19.00 -12.31
CA ARG A 97 1.13 17.89 -11.74
C ARG A 97 2.17 18.37 -10.72
N ALA A 98 2.87 19.47 -11.02
CA ALA A 98 3.82 20.06 -10.09
C ALA A 98 3.12 20.60 -8.83
N ALA A 99 1.93 21.20 -8.97
CA ALA A 99 1.17 21.74 -7.85
C ALA A 99 0.59 20.66 -6.93
N VAL A 100 0.10 19.53 -7.46
CA VAL A 100 -0.48 18.44 -6.65
C VAL A 100 0.57 17.53 -6.00
N ARG A 101 1.78 17.44 -6.57
CA ARG A 101 2.84 16.56 -6.08
C ARG A 101 3.14 16.73 -4.58
N PRO A 102 3.36 17.95 -4.03
CA PRO A 102 3.60 18.11 -2.60
C PRO A 102 2.40 17.71 -1.73
N VAL A 103 1.17 17.88 -2.24
CA VAL A 103 -0.04 17.44 -1.55
C VAL A 103 -0.06 15.92 -1.46
N LEU A 104 0.15 15.24 -2.59
CA LEU A 104 0.18 13.77 -2.67
C LEU A 104 1.30 13.17 -1.81
N ALA A 105 2.47 13.79 -1.76
CA ALA A 105 3.60 13.31 -0.95
C ALA A 105 3.33 13.33 0.56
N GLY A 106 2.35 14.11 1.02
CA GLY A 106 1.95 14.19 2.42
C GLY A 106 0.82 13.25 2.83
N LEU A 107 0.34 12.38 1.93
CA LEU A 107 -0.84 11.55 2.12
C LEU A 107 -0.55 10.09 1.77
N ASP A 108 -1.14 9.17 2.52
CA ASP A 108 -1.14 7.75 2.17
C ASP A 108 -2.16 7.45 1.05
N ALA A 109 -3.31 8.16 1.08
CA ALA A 109 -4.35 8.10 0.07
C ALA A 109 -5.24 9.36 0.11
N ILE A 110 -5.89 9.65 -1.01
CA ILE A 110 -7.02 10.57 -1.11
C ILE A 110 -8.32 9.73 -1.12
N VAL A 111 -9.37 10.20 -0.44
CA VAL A 111 -10.71 9.61 -0.53
C VAL A 111 -11.70 10.60 -1.14
N VAL A 112 -12.35 10.22 -2.23
CA VAL A 112 -13.38 11.01 -2.92
C VAL A 112 -14.67 10.21 -3.08
N PRO A 113 -15.85 10.86 -3.23
CA PRO A 113 -17.03 10.16 -3.73
C PRO A 113 -16.70 9.51 -5.08
N THR A 114 -17.14 8.27 -5.31
CA THR A 114 -16.93 7.61 -6.61
C THR A 114 -17.64 8.35 -7.75
N ALA A 115 -18.85 8.82 -7.46
CA ALA A 115 -19.63 9.73 -8.28
C ALA A 115 -20.36 10.72 -7.34
N PRO A 116 -20.65 11.94 -7.79
CA PRO A 116 -21.32 12.95 -6.96
C PRO A 116 -22.81 12.69 -6.74
N THR A 117 -23.44 11.88 -7.58
CA THR A 117 -24.90 11.63 -7.57
C THR A 117 -25.23 10.43 -8.46
N ALA A 118 -26.47 9.95 -8.42
CA ALA A 118 -27.03 8.98 -9.35
C ALA A 118 -28.16 9.59 -10.20
N TYR A 119 -28.28 9.14 -11.46
CA TYR A 119 -29.34 9.58 -12.37
C TYR A 119 -30.19 8.41 -12.85
N THR A 120 -31.48 8.66 -13.06
CA THR A 120 -32.38 7.71 -13.71
C THR A 120 -32.06 7.64 -15.21
N LEU A 121 -32.45 6.52 -15.84
CA LEU A 121 -32.33 6.37 -17.28
C LEU A 121 -33.05 7.49 -18.03
N GLU A 122 -34.26 7.84 -17.61
CA GLU A 122 -35.05 8.92 -18.22
C GLU A 122 -34.31 10.26 -18.16
N ALA A 123 -33.72 10.62 -17.02
CA ALA A 123 -32.98 11.85 -16.86
C ALA A 123 -31.75 11.89 -17.80
N VAL A 124 -31.01 10.79 -17.89
CA VAL A 124 -29.84 10.70 -18.80
C VAL A 124 -30.27 10.77 -20.26
N LEU A 125 -31.38 10.13 -20.66
CA LEU A 125 -31.87 10.23 -22.03
C LEU A 125 -32.31 11.66 -22.39
N ALA A 126 -32.86 12.41 -21.43
CA ALA A 126 -33.26 13.80 -21.61
C ALA A 126 -32.08 14.77 -21.68
N ASP A 127 -30.95 14.46 -21.02
CA ASP A 127 -29.78 15.34 -20.94
C ASP A 127 -28.45 14.55 -20.84
N PRO A 128 -28.05 13.85 -21.93
CA PRO A 128 -27.01 12.83 -21.84
C PRO A 128 -25.60 13.39 -21.65
N ILE A 129 -25.32 14.61 -22.13
CA ILE A 129 -23.97 15.18 -22.10
C ILE A 129 -23.69 15.83 -20.76
N ARG A 130 -24.58 16.70 -20.27
CA ARG A 130 -24.35 17.45 -19.03
C ARG A 130 -24.39 16.52 -17.82
N LEU A 131 -25.36 15.60 -17.75
CA LEU A 131 -25.45 14.67 -16.63
C LEU A 131 -24.26 13.71 -16.59
N ASN A 132 -23.81 13.18 -17.74
CA ASN A 132 -22.58 12.39 -17.81
C ASN A 132 -21.34 13.19 -17.37
N SER A 133 -21.25 14.47 -17.75
CA SER A 133 -20.14 15.34 -17.35
C SER A 133 -20.09 15.52 -15.82
N ARG A 134 -21.26 15.65 -15.16
CA ARG A 134 -21.36 15.71 -13.70
C ARG A 134 -20.82 14.44 -13.04
N LEU A 135 -21.13 13.26 -13.57
CA LEU A 135 -20.62 12.00 -13.04
C LEU A 135 -19.08 11.89 -13.06
N GLY A 136 -18.41 12.66 -13.94
CA GLY A 136 -16.95 12.72 -14.05
C GLY A 136 -16.23 13.59 -13.00
N THR A 137 -16.97 14.24 -12.08
CA THR A 137 -16.42 15.27 -11.16
C THR A 137 -15.21 14.78 -10.35
N TYR A 138 -15.23 13.51 -9.90
CA TYR A 138 -14.20 12.95 -9.01
C TYR A 138 -13.32 11.89 -9.67
N THR A 139 -13.47 11.65 -10.98
CA THR A 139 -12.79 10.53 -11.67
C THR A 139 -11.83 11.01 -12.76
N ASN A 140 -12.15 12.11 -13.45
CA ASN A 140 -11.46 12.50 -14.67
C ASN A 140 -9.99 12.90 -14.52
N PHE A 141 -9.58 13.35 -13.34
CA PHE A 141 -8.19 13.77 -13.11
C PHE A 141 -7.24 12.60 -12.89
N VAL A 142 -7.75 11.43 -12.49
CA VAL A 142 -6.97 10.31 -11.94
C VAL A 142 -5.87 9.87 -12.91
N ASN A 143 -6.25 9.52 -14.14
CA ASN A 143 -5.30 9.07 -15.16
C ASN A 143 -4.34 10.18 -15.61
N LEU A 144 -4.84 11.42 -15.74
CA LEU A 144 -4.00 12.56 -16.13
C LEU A 144 -2.94 12.89 -15.07
N LEU A 145 -3.20 12.58 -13.80
CA LEU A 145 -2.25 12.77 -12.70
C LEU A 145 -1.42 11.52 -12.36
N ASP A 146 -1.55 10.44 -13.14
CA ASP A 146 -0.82 9.18 -12.93
C ASP A 146 -1.05 8.58 -11.54
N LEU A 147 -2.34 8.44 -11.19
CA LEU A 147 -2.81 7.89 -9.92
C LEU A 147 -3.42 6.50 -10.12
N CYS A 148 -3.28 5.64 -9.12
CA CYS A 148 -4.05 4.41 -9.00
C CYS A 148 -5.28 4.61 -8.09
N GLY A 149 -6.25 3.71 -8.16
CA GLY A 149 -7.47 3.85 -7.38
C GLY A 149 -8.25 2.56 -7.13
N THR A 150 -9.02 2.53 -6.05
CA THR A 150 -9.94 1.43 -5.73
C THR A 150 -11.26 2.00 -5.22
N ALA A 151 -12.36 1.69 -5.91
CA ALA A 151 -13.71 2.08 -5.52
C ALA A 151 -14.38 1.01 -4.66
N VAL A 152 -15.01 1.41 -3.56
CA VAL A 152 -15.72 0.52 -2.63
C VAL A 152 -17.07 1.10 -2.23
N PRO A 153 -18.08 0.25 -1.94
CA PRO A 153 -19.38 0.72 -1.49
C PRO A 153 -19.30 1.30 -0.07
N VAL A 154 -20.17 2.26 0.23
CA VAL A 154 -20.30 2.86 1.55
C VAL A 154 -21.64 2.54 2.18
N ALA A 155 -22.71 2.77 1.42
CA ALA A 155 -24.09 2.68 1.85
C ALA A 155 -25.02 2.45 0.65
N ILE A 156 -26.22 1.95 0.92
CA ILE A 156 -27.33 1.91 -0.02
C ILE A 156 -28.41 2.80 0.57
N SER A 157 -28.90 3.78 -0.20
CA SER A 157 -29.92 4.70 0.30
C SER A 157 -31.27 4.00 0.49
N PRO A 158 -32.24 4.61 1.19
CA PRO A 158 -33.58 4.03 1.35
C PRO A 158 -34.30 3.76 0.01
N ALA A 159 -33.94 4.50 -1.05
CA ALA A 159 -34.44 4.29 -2.40
C ALA A 159 -33.75 3.13 -3.15
N GLY A 160 -32.80 2.44 -2.51
CA GLY A 160 -32.05 1.32 -3.09
C GLY A 160 -30.86 1.73 -3.93
N VAL A 161 -30.45 3.00 -3.92
CA VAL A 161 -29.32 3.50 -4.72
C VAL A 161 -28.00 3.26 -3.97
N PRO A 162 -27.03 2.52 -4.54
CA PRO A 162 -25.73 2.31 -3.91
C PRO A 162 -24.81 3.53 -4.11
N TYR A 163 -24.19 3.99 -3.03
CA TYR A 163 -23.18 5.04 -3.04
C TYR A 163 -21.83 4.50 -2.55
N GLY A 164 -20.76 5.01 -3.15
CA GLY A 164 -19.40 4.54 -2.92
C GLY A 164 -18.38 5.67 -2.79
N VAL A 165 -17.20 5.32 -2.27
CA VAL A 165 -16.01 6.15 -2.31
C VAL A 165 -14.91 5.49 -3.11
N THR A 166 -14.03 6.29 -3.68
CA THR A 166 -12.82 5.84 -4.34
C THR A 166 -11.61 6.33 -3.54
N PHE A 167 -10.76 5.39 -3.16
CA PHE A 167 -9.44 5.66 -2.61
C PHE A 167 -8.45 5.80 -3.77
N LEU A 168 -7.61 6.84 -3.73
CA LEU A 168 -6.65 7.18 -4.77
C LEU A 168 -5.26 7.39 -4.18
N ALA A 169 -4.21 6.98 -4.89
CA ALA A 169 -2.83 7.26 -4.52
C ALA A 169 -1.94 7.36 -5.77
N PRO A 170 -0.68 7.81 -5.66
CA PRO A 170 0.26 7.81 -6.79
C PRO A 170 0.43 6.43 -7.42
N ALA A 171 0.75 6.37 -8.72
CA ALA A 171 1.01 5.14 -9.43
C ALA A 171 2.01 4.22 -8.70
N GLY A 172 1.73 2.91 -8.69
CA GLY A 172 2.53 1.89 -8.01
C GLY A 172 2.12 1.64 -6.55
N ALA A 173 1.18 2.41 -6.01
CA ALA A 173 0.65 2.22 -4.65
C ALA A 173 -0.61 1.32 -4.60
N ASP A 174 -0.91 0.57 -5.67
CA ASP A 174 -2.13 -0.23 -5.82
C ASP A 174 -2.38 -1.16 -4.63
N GLY A 175 -1.35 -1.87 -4.16
CA GLY A 175 -1.45 -2.76 -3.01
C GLY A 175 -1.79 -2.04 -1.70
N ALA A 176 -1.25 -0.85 -1.49
CA ALA A 176 -1.54 -0.04 -0.30
C ALA A 176 -2.97 0.52 -0.33
N VAL A 177 -3.39 1.06 -1.48
CA VAL A 177 -4.75 1.54 -1.69
C VAL A 177 -5.77 0.41 -1.54
N ALA A 178 -5.48 -0.77 -2.12
CA ALA A 178 -6.33 -1.94 -1.99
C ALA A 178 -6.43 -2.42 -0.53
N ALA A 179 -5.35 -2.33 0.25
CA ALA A 179 -5.37 -2.67 1.68
C ALA A 179 -6.28 -1.72 2.49
N ILE A 180 -6.19 -0.41 2.25
CA ILE A 180 -7.07 0.60 2.85
C ILE A 180 -8.52 0.35 2.45
N ALA A 181 -8.78 0.19 1.15
CA ALA A 181 -10.09 -0.06 0.59
C ALA A 181 -10.72 -1.35 1.16
N ARG A 182 -9.92 -2.41 1.33
CA ARG A 182 -10.34 -3.67 1.93
C ARG A 182 -10.72 -3.49 3.40
N ALA A 183 -9.91 -2.78 4.19
CA ALA A 183 -10.22 -2.50 5.59
C ALA A 183 -11.52 -1.71 5.73
N PHE A 184 -11.72 -0.71 4.87
CA PHE A 184 -12.96 0.05 4.80
C PHE A 184 -14.16 -0.82 4.40
N ALA A 185 -14.02 -1.61 3.33
CA ALA A 185 -15.09 -2.47 2.81
C ALA A 185 -15.54 -3.51 3.85
N ALA A 186 -14.60 -4.11 4.59
CA ALA A 186 -14.88 -5.08 5.63
C ALA A 186 -15.80 -4.53 6.73
N ASP A 187 -15.65 -3.25 7.08
CA ASP A 187 -16.44 -2.57 8.12
C ASP A 187 -17.85 -2.17 7.61
N THR A 188 -18.07 -2.14 6.30
CA THR A 188 -19.37 -1.71 5.76
C THR A 188 -20.52 -2.65 6.12
N GLY A 189 -20.24 -3.95 6.27
CA GLY A 189 -21.26 -4.98 6.44
C GLY A 189 -22.23 -5.11 5.26
N LEU A 190 -21.93 -4.50 4.11
CA LEU A 190 -22.80 -4.54 2.94
C LEU A 190 -22.65 -5.86 2.19
N PRO A 191 -23.73 -6.32 1.52
CA PRO A 191 -23.66 -7.50 0.67
C PRO A 191 -22.79 -7.25 -0.56
N VAL A 192 -22.23 -8.33 -1.09
CA VAL A 192 -21.46 -8.33 -2.34
C VAL A 192 -22.43 -8.24 -3.52
N ALA A 193 -22.54 -7.04 -4.09
CA ALA A 193 -23.40 -6.77 -5.23
C ALA A 193 -24.84 -7.29 -4.99
N ALA A 194 -25.48 -7.81 -6.04
CA ALA A 194 -26.84 -8.32 -5.98
C ALA A 194 -26.97 -9.71 -5.31
N SER A 195 -25.86 -10.34 -4.89
CA SER A 195 -25.90 -11.71 -4.34
C SER A 195 -26.50 -11.80 -2.94
N GLY A 196 -26.47 -10.70 -2.17
CA GLY A 196 -26.85 -10.70 -0.76
C GLY A 196 -25.80 -11.33 0.18
N GLU A 197 -24.73 -11.90 -0.36
CA GLU A 197 -23.70 -12.58 0.44
C GLU A 197 -22.77 -11.57 1.13
N THR A 198 -22.36 -11.85 2.36
CA THR A 198 -21.30 -11.08 3.03
C THR A 198 -19.97 -11.78 2.79
N LEU A 199 -18.98 -11.06 2.24
CA LEU A 199 -17.67 -11.66 1.97
C LEU A 199 -16.86 -11.79 3.26
N ALA A 200 -16.48 -13.02 3.62
CA ALA A 200 -15.46 -13.25 4.65
C ALA A 200 -14.08 -12.96 4.04
N LEU A 201 -13.50 -11.79 4.35
CA LEU A 201 -12.20 -11.40 3.81
C LEU A 201 -11.07 -12.14 4.57
N PRO A 202 -10.18 -12.89 3.89
CA PRO A 202 -9.06 -13.58 4.54
C PRO A 202 -8.14 -12.56 5.22
N PRO A 203 -7.52 -12.87 6.38
CA PRO A 203 -6.70 -11.91 7.12
C PRO A 203 -5.62 -11.29 6.22
N LEU A 204 -5.40 -9.98 6.34
CA LEU A 204 -4.32 -9.31 5.62
C LEU A 204 -2.99 -9.95 6.04
N SER A 205 -2.18 -10.31 5.06
CA SER A 205 -0.75 -10.52 5.32
C SER A 205 -0.18 -9.22 5.88
N ALA A 206 0.74 -9.31 6.84
CA ALA A 206 1.46 -8.14 7.31
C ALA A 206 2.05 -7.42 6.08
N PRO A 207 1.95 -6.07 5.99
CA PRO A 207 2.46 -5.35 4.84
C PRO A 207 3.91 -5.74 4.58
N ALA A 208 4.21 -6.16 3.35
CA ALA A 208 5.60 -6.23 2.92
C ALA A 208 6.15 -4.80 3.02
N ASP A 209 7.24 -4.64 3.75
CA ASP A 209 7.88 -3.35 3.95
C ASP A 209 9.14 -3.34 3.08
N PRO A 210 9.03 -2.97 1.79
CA PRO A 210 10.11 -3.15 0.81
C PRO A 210 11.38 -2.36 1.17
N GLY A 211 11.27 -1.37 2.07
CA GLY A 211 12.40 -0.63 2.62
C GLY A 211 13.05 -1.29 3.83
N ARG A 212 12.61 -2.48 4.25
CA ARG A 212 13.07 -3.16 5.46
C ARG A 212 13.41 -4.62 5.23
N LEU A 213 14.33 -5.12 6.04
CA LEU A 213 14.74 -6.51 6.09
C LEU A 213 14.50 -7.06 7.50
N ASN A 214 13.95 -8.27 7.57
CA ASN A 214 13.85 -9.02 8.81
C ASN A 214 15.18 -9.74 9.10
N VAL A 215 15.71 -9.54 10.30
CA VAL A 215 16.94 -10.16 10.80
C VAL A 215 16.64 -10.90 12.10
N CYS A 216 17.03 -12.16 12.18
CA CYS A 216 16.92 -12.99 13.36
C CYS A 216 18.18 -12.87 14.22
N VAL A 217 17.99 -12.64 15.52
CA VAL A 217 19.05 -12.50 16.52
C VAL A 217 18.90 -13.55 17.62
N PHE A 218 20.04 -14.06 18.11
CA PHE A 218 20.10 -15.18 19.07
C PHE A 218 20.91 -14.87 20.33
N GLY A 219 21.54 -13.70 20.38
CA GLY A 219 22.58 -13.37 21.35
C GLY A 219 22.36 -12.03 22.05
N ALA A 220 23.43 -11.27 22.25
CA ALA A 220 23.41 -10.01 22.97
C ALA A 220 22.44 -8.94 22.42
N HIS A 221 21.96 -9.10 21.18
CA HIS A 221 20.94 -8.24 20.57
C HIS A 221 19.48 -8.62 20.89
N LEU A 222 19.21 -9.71 21.62
CA LEU A 222 17.86 -10.05 22.10
C LEU A 222 17.29 -8.95 23.00
N SER A 223 15.96 -8.75 23.01
CA SER A 223 15.28 -7.68 23.75
C SER A 223 15.76 -7.54 25.21
N GLY A 224 16.27 -6.37 25.59
CA GLY A 224 16.77 -6.15 26.96
C GLY A 224 18.12 -6.80 27.30
N LEU A 225 18.80 -7.42 26.34
CA LEU A 225 20.23 -7.78 26.45
C LEU A 225 21.12 -6.61 25.98
N PRO A 226 22.42 -6.59 26.32
CA PRO A 226 23.26 -5.39 26.26
C PRO A 226 23.36 -4.69 24.89
N LEU A 227 23.22 -5.42 23.78
CA LEU A 227 23.34 -4.87 22.42
C LEU A 227 22.00 -4.61 21.74
N ASN A 228 20.86 -4.87 22.39
CA ASN A 228 19.55 -4.61 21.79
C ASN A 228 19.33 -3.14 21.43
N GLY A 229 19.94 -2.23 22.20
CA GLY A 229 19.89 -0.79 21.92
C GLY A 229 20.42 -0.41 20.53
N GLU A 230 21.34 -1.18 19.96
CA GLU A 230 21.84 -0.96 18.59
C GLU A 230 20.74 -1.18 17.55
N LEU A 231 19.97 -2.28 17.69
CA LEU A 231 18.86 -2.56 16.78
C LEU A 231 17.86 -1.41 16.80
N GLN A 232 17.52 -0.92 17.99
CA GLN A 232 16.60 0.20 18.18
C GLN A 232 17.17 1.50 17.59
N ALA A 233 18.45 1.81 17.86
CA ALA A 233 19.14 2.98 17.33
C ALA A 233 19.25 2.98 15.80
N PHE A 234 19.29 1.79 15.18
CA PHE A 234 19.26 1.61 13.74
C PHE A 234 17.84 1.52 13.16
N GLY A 235 16.84 1.94 13.95
CA GLY A 235 15.45 2.03 13.53
C GLY A 235 14.71 0.70 13.52
N GLY A 236 15.23 -0.33 14.19
CA GLY A 236 14.67 -1.66 14.27
C GLY A 236 13.37 -1.73 15.07
N ARG A 237 12.45 -2.59 14.61
CA ARG A 237 11.20 -2.91 15.31
C ARG A 237 11.14 -4.41 15.59
N PHE A 238 10.74 -4.77 16.81
CA PHE A 238 10.47 -6.15 17.15
C PHE A 238 9.33 -6.69 16.28
N VAL A 239 9.48 -7.90 15.75
CA VAL A 239 8.47 -8.57 14.92
C VAL A 239 7.87 -9.75 15.69
N ALA A 240 8.71 -10.69 16.11
CA ALA A 240 8.26 -11.90 16.79
C ALA A 240 9.41 -12.61 17.53
N SER A 241 9.05 -13.35 18.58
CA SER A 241 9.90 -14.41 19.12
C SER A 241 9.76 -15.65 18.23
N VAL A 242 10.87 -16.31 17.94
CA VAL A 242 10.92 -17.44 17.00
C VAL A 242 11.80 -18.56 17.52
N THR A 243 11.68 -19.72 16.88
CA THR A 243 12.56 -20.87 17.08
C THR A 243 13.12 -21.30 15.73
N THR A 244 14.40 -21.67 15.67
CA THR A 244 14.99 -22.24 14.44
C THR A 244 14.47 -23.65 14.16
N ALA A 245 14.66 -24.13 12.93
CA ALA A 245 14.64 -25.57 12.67
C ALA A 245 15.65 -26.30 13.59
N PRO A 246 15.46 -27.61 13.89
CA PRO A 246 16.32 -28.36 14.81
C PRO A 246 17.67 -28.78 14.16
N ALA A 247 18.39 -27.81 13.62
CA ALA A 247 19.59 -28.02 12.80
C ALA A 247 20.75 -27.09 13.19
N TYR A 248 20.68 -26.42 14.35
CA TYR A 248 21.66 -25.41 14.76
C TYR A 248 22.33 -25.77 16.08
N GLY A 249 23.62 -25.45 16.19
CA GLY A 249 24.37 -25.45 17.45
C GLY A 249 24.63 -24.03 17.93
N MET A 250 24.70 -23.85 19.25
CA MET A 250 24.97 -22.57 19.91
C MET A 250 26.26 -22.70 20.74
N PHE A 251 27.24 -21.84 20.45
CA PHE A 251 28.56 -21.90 21.07
C PHE A 251 28.94 -20.55 21.67
N LEU A 252 29.56 -20.55 22.84
CA LEU A 252 29.99 -19.31 23.49
C LEU A 252 31.24 -18.74 22.80
N LEU A 253 31.17 -17.48 22.36
CA LEU A 253 32.29 -16.79 21.71
C LEU A 253 33.04 -15.90 22.70
N ASP A 254 34.32 -15.66 22.40
CA ASP A 254 35.12 -14.67 23.13
C ASP A 254 34.64 -13.24 22.81
N GLY A 255 34.71 -12.37 23.81
CA GLY A 255 34.43 -10.95 23.66
C GLY A 255 34.22 -10.27 25.02
N GLU A 256 34.30 -8.95 25.03
CA GLU A 256 34.00 -8.13 26.21
C GLU A 256 32.54 -8.31 26.66
N ILE A 257 31.63 -8.44 25.70
CA ILE A 257 30.22 -8.77 25.93
C ILE A 257 30.02 -10.24 25.59
N GLN A 258 29.55 -11.00 26.57
CA GLN A 258 29.22 -12.40 26.42
C GLN A 258 28.15 -12.57 25.33
N ARG A 259 28.43 -13.41 24.34
CA ARG A 259 27.55 -13.64 23.19
C ARG A 259 27.74 -15.03 22.61
N PRO A 260 26.66 -15.63 22.06
CA PRO A 260 26.75 -16.87 21.32
C PRO A 260 27.10 -16.62 19.85
N GLY A 261 27.71 -17.62 19.24
CA GLY A 261 27.73 -17.85 17.81
C GLY A 261 26.87 -19.06 17.51
N ILE A 262 25.93 -18.92 16.58
CA ILE A 262 25.16 -20.07 16.11
C ILE A 262 25.66 -20.50 14.73
N THR A 263 25.72 -21.81 14.49
CA THR A 263 26.04 -22.36 13.16
C THR A 263 25.12 -23.54 12.86
N ARG A 264 24.85 -23.78 11.57
CA ARG A 264 24.13 -24.98 11.15
C ARG A 264 25.04 -26.19 11.33
N LEU A 265 24.49 -27.28 11.87
CA LEU A 265 25.19 -28.55 12.06
C LEU A 265 24.62 -29.62 11.14
N GLU A 266 25.47 -30.51 10.64
CA GLU A 266 25.04 -31.67 9.85
C GLU A 266 24.33 -32.73 10.71
N LYS A 267 24.73 -32.84 11.99
CA LYS A 267 24.19 -33.78 12.97
C LYS A 267 24.13 -33.11 14.33
N ASN A 268 23.24 -33.59 15.20
CA ASN A 268 23.11 -33.14 16.60
C ASN A 268 22.78 -31.64 16.74
N GLY A 269 22.07 -31.05 15.77
CA GLY A 269 21.50 -29.72 15.92
C GLY A 269 20.30 -29.71 16.87
N ALA A 270 19.99 -28.54 17.41
CA ALA A 270 18.81 -28.28 18.20
C ALA A 270 18.02 -27.09 17.62
N ALA A 271 16.79 -26.95 18.12
CA ALA A 271 15.95 -25.80 17.86
C ALA A 271 16.35 -24.70 18.84
N LEU A 272 16.73 -23.52 18.34
CA LEU A 272 17.26 -22.42 19.16
C LEU A 272 16.26 -21.26 19.21
N ALA A 273 15.98 -20.76 20.40
CA ALA A 273 15.15 -19.59 20.61
C ALA A 273 15.87 -18.30 20.17
N GLY A 274 15.14 -17.45 19.43
CA GLY A 274 15.63 -16.17 18.92
C GLY A 274 14.51 -15.13 18.79
N GLU A 275 14.86 -13.97 18.25
CA GLU A 275 13.91 -12.89 17.96
C GLU A 275 14.12 -12.37 16.54
N VAL A 276 13.03 -12.14 15.82
CA VAL A 276 13.05 -11.45 14.53
C VAL A 276 12.81 -9.97 14.73
N TRP A 277 13.72 -9.16 14.20
CA TRP A 277 13.65 -7.71 14.17
C TRP A 277 13.60 -7.23 12.72
N SER A 278 12.75 -6.27 12.42
CA SER A 278 12.68 -5.62 11.11
C SER A 278 13.46 -4.32 11.15
N LEU A 279 14.45 -4.12 10.29
CA LEU A 279 15.25 -2.89 10.21
C LEU A 279 15.12 -2.27 8.81
N PRO A 280 15.17 -0.93 8.67
CA PRO A 280 15.34 -0.30 7.37
C PRO A 280 16.64 -0.77 6.70
N LEU A 281 16.69 -0.80 5.36
CA LEU A 281 17.87 -1.23 4.61
C LEU A 281 19.13 -0.43 5.00
N GLU A 282 19.00 0.87 5.28
CA GLU A 282 20.10 1.68 5.82
C GLU A 282 20.54 1.19 7.22
N GLY A 283 19.58 0.86 8.08
CA GLY A 283 19.83 0.29 9.41
C GLY A 283 20.54 -1.06 9.34
N ILE A 284 20.25 -1.88 8.33
CA ILE A 284 20.99 -3.11 8.05
C ILE A 284 22.45 -2.81 7.70
N GLY A 285 22.71 -1.81 6.86
CA GLY A 285 24.07 -1.40 6.52
C GLY A 285 24.86 -0.93 7.75
N ARG A 286 24.21 -0.17 8.64
CA ARG A 286 24.81 0.24 9.92
C ARG A 286 25.08 -0.95 10.84
N LEU A 287 24.14 -1.88 10.96
CA LEU A 287 24.30 -3.09 11.75
C LEU A 287 25.48 -3.93 11.23
N LEU A 288 25.57 -4.19 9.93
CA LEU A 288 26.67 -4.94 9.33
C LEU A 288 28.05 -4.34 9.66
N ALA A 289 28.15 -3.01 9.75
CA ALA A 289 29.39 -2.34 10.12
C ALA A 289 29.79 -2.51 11.60
N THR A 290 28.87 -2.94 12.48
CA THR A 290 29.16 -3.21 13.89
C THR A 290 29.43 -4.67 14.20
N ILE A 291 29.24 -5.60 13.25
CA ILE A 291 29.42 -7.03 13.48
C ILE A 291 30.91 -7.40 13.31
N PRO A 292 31.64 -7.74 14.39
CA PRO A 292 33.01 -8.18 14.26
C PRO A 292 33.06 -9.65 13.80
N ALA A 293 34.17 -10.02 13.15
CA ALA A 293 34.51 -11.43 13.00
C ALA A 293 34.52 -12.11 14.39
N PRO A 294 34.02 -13.35 14.51
CA PRO A 294 33.66 -14.29 13.44
C PRO A 294 32.15 -14.30 13.08
N LEU A 295 31.41 -13.25 13.44
CA LEU A 295 29.98 -13.19 13.20
C LEU A 295 29.66 -12.59 11.82
N GLY A 296 28.53 -12.99 11.26
CA GLY A 296 27.99 -12.43 10.02
C GLY A 296 26.48 -12.66 9.91
N LEU A 297 25.87 -12.07 8.88
CA LEU A 297 24.47 -12.34 8.52
C LEU A 297 24.41 -13.37 7.41
N GLY A 298 23.65 -14.45 7.63
CA GLY A 298 23.36 -15.46 6.62
C GLY A 298 21.89 -15.88 6.66
N SER A 299 21.56 -16.98 5.98
CA SER A 299 20.19 -17.51 5.97
C SER A 299 19.97 -18.45 7.15
N VAL A 300 18.94 -18.17 7.95
CA VAL A 300 18.48 -19.02 9.06
C VAL A 300 17.11 -19.61 8.71
N GLU A 301 16.97 -20.91 8.92
CA GLU A 301 15.73 -21.68 8.72
C GLU A 301 14.97 -21.74 10.05
N LEU A 302 13.72 -21.28 10.05
CA LEU A 302 12.84 -21.27 11.21
C LEU A 302 12.05 -22.59 11.32
N SER A 303 11.44 -22.84 12.48
CA SER A 303 10.69 -24.09 12.75
C SER A 303 9.47 -24.28 11.86
N ASP A 304 8.95 -23.20 11.25
CA ASP A 304 7.86 -23.22 10.28
C ASP A 304 8.32 -23.46 8.82
N GLY A 305 9.62 -23.68 8.61
CA GLY A 305 10.24 -23.89 7.30
C GLY A 305 10.56 -22.60 6.54
N THR A 306 10.20 -21.43 7.07
CA THR A 306 10.57 -20.15 6.46
C THR A 306 12.06 -19.86 6.64
N ARG A 307 12.61 -19.00 5.77
CA ARG A 307 13.99 -18.54 5.85
C ARG A 307 14.06 -17.04 6.05
N VAL A 308 14.92 -16.61 6.96
CA VAL A 308 15.13 -15.21 7.33
C VAL A 308 16.64 -14.91 7.36
N ALA A 309 17.04 -13.67 7.11
CA ALA A 309 18.42 -13.27 7.39
C ALA A 309 18.67 -13.37 8.91
N GLY A 310 19.85 -13.76 9.36
CA GLY A 310 20.12 -13.87 10.79
C GLY A 310 21.58 -14.01 11.13
N PHE A 311 21.91 -13.74 12.39
CA PHE A 311 23.27 -13.87 12.90
C PHE A 311 23.73 -15.32 12.87
N LEU A 312 24.87 -15.56 12.24
CA LEU A 312 25.60 -16.82 12.23
C LEU A 312 27.05 -16.55 12.61
N ALA A 313 27.72 -17.57 13.14
CA ALA A 313 29.17 -17.60 13.30
C ALA A 313 29.80 -18.47 12.20
N GLU A 314 30.99 -18.10 11.77
CA GLU A 314 31.81 -18.97 10.91
C GLU A 314 32.01 -20.34 11.57
N ALA A 315 31.81 -21.42 10.81
CA ALA A 315 31.91 -22.79 11.33
C ALA A 315 33.29 -23.10 11.96
N ALA A 316 34.36 -22.52 11.42
CA ALA A 316 35.70 -22.68 11.98
C ALA A 316 35.87 -21.99 13.35
N ALA A 317 35.12 -20.92 13.61
CA ALA A 317 35.28 -20.11 14.81
C ALA A 317 34.59 -20.69 16.05
N VAL A 318 33.66 -21.63 15.85
CA VAL A 318 32.98 -22.35 16.94
C VAL A 318 33.70 -23.64 17.34
N ALA A 319 34.69 -24.09 16.56
CA ALA A 319 35.47 -25.28 16.89
C ALA A 319 36.22 -25.09 18.21
N GLY A 320 36.04 -26.03 19.16
CA GLY A 320 36.67 -25.97 20.48
C GLY A 320 36.05 -24.94 21.44
N ARG A 321 34.96 -24.27 21.05
CA ARG A 321 34.21 -23.35 21.93
C ARG A 321 33.25 -24.11 22.83
N PRO A 322 32.92 -23.56 24.02
CA PRO A 322 31.90 -24.16 24.89
C PRO A 322 30.57 -24.30 24.15
N ASP A 323 30.08 -25.53 24.04
CA ASP A 323 28.78 -25.85 23.46
C ASP A 323 27.68 -25.61 24.50
N ILE A 324 26.80 -24.66 24.20
CA ILE A 324 25.65 -24.27 25.03
C ILE A 324 24.32 -24.62 24.35
N THR A 325 24.35 -25.47 23.31
CA THR A 325 23.18 -25.87 22.52
C THR A 325 22.07 -26.46 23.38
N ALA A 326 22.42 -27.21 24.43
CA ALA A 326 21.46 -27.84 25.34
C ALA A 326 20.59 -26.84 26.12
N ALA A 327 21.02 -25.58 26.27
CA ALA A 327 20.21 -24.54 26.90
C ALA A 327 19.03 -24.10 26.02
N GLY A 328 19.00 -24.44 24.73
CA GLY A 328 17.93 -24.10 23.80
C GLY A 328 17.83 -22.61 23.44
N GLY A 329 18.61 -21.73 24.09
CA GLY A 329 18.63 -20.30 23.82
C GLY A 329 19.55 -19.54 24.78
N PHE A 330 20.04 -18.39 24.35
CA PHE A 330 21.04 -17.65 25.12
C PHE A 330 20.50 -17.07 26.44
N ARG A 331 19.22 -16.68 26.48
CA ARG A 331 18.58 -16.25 27.74
C ARG A 331 18.55 -17.35 28.79
N ALA A 332 18.21 -18.58 28.39
CA ALA A 332 18.15 -19.72 29.30
C ALA A 332 19.55 -20.03 29.85
N TYR A 333 20.56 -20.01 28.98
CA TYR A 333 21.95 -20.14 29.40
C TYR A 333 22.39 -19.06 30.41
N LEU A 334 22.07 -17.78 30.17
CA LEU A 334 22.40 -16.70 31.11
C LEU A 334 21.69 -16.87 32.47
N ALA A 335 20.44 -17.34 32.48
CA ALA A 335 19.69 -17.59 33.71
C ALA A 335 20.34 -18.71 34.54
N ASP A 336 20.78 -19.79 33.90
CA ASP A 336 21.47 -20.92 34.54
C ASP A 336 22.83 -20.53 35.14
N GLN A 337 23.49 -19.47 34.64
CA GLN A 337 24.75 -18.97 35.23
C GLN A 337 24.55 -18.09 36.46
N THR A 338 23.33 -17.56 36.66
CA THR A 338 22.99 -16.67 37.77
C THR A 338 22.34 -17.38 38.96
N GLY A 339 22.07 -18.69 38.83
CA GLY A 339 21.58 -19.57 39.91
C GLY A 339 22.71 -20.38 40.54
#